data_AF-A0A3A8EKF5-F1
#
_entry.id   AF-A0A3A8EKF5-F1
#
_cell.length_a   1.000
_cell.length_b   1.000
_cell.length_c   1.000
_cell.angle_alpha   90.00
_cell.angle_beta   90.00
_cell.angle_gamma   90.00
#
_symmetry.space_group_name_H-M   'P 1'
#
loop_
_entity.id
_entity.type
_entity.pdbx_description
1 polymer ?
#
loop_
_entity_poly.entity_id
_entity_poly.type
_entity_poly.pdbx_seq_one_letter_code
_entity_poly.pdbx_strand_id
1 'polypeptide(L)'
;MQHSIKRFPIGSHLIVKHLGYSHHGIYAGRGRVIHYSGLAHLFKKKPIEITTLENFAHGKKIHIRYYHNPKYKGRLVVRRMRSRMHENYYHLIINNCEHLCSWAITGVENSPQVVKMMNRLTTLGYISSIMSYMNSFYLTIATTCFALVLYIKKKLRDKAKMQMPTYLFYKQDHKE
;
A
#
# COMPACT_ATOMS: atom_id res chain seq x y z
N MET A 1 17.81 -32.34 -6.65
CA MET A 1 16.94 -32.16 -5.47
C MET A 1 15.50 -32.18 -5.96
N GLN A 2 14.73 -33.19 -5.58
CA GLN A 2 13.41 -33.48 -6.13
C GLN A 2 12.39 -32.47 -5.57
N HIS A 3 11.99 -31.47 -6.38
CA HIS A 3 10.88 -30.59 -6.01
C HIS A 3 9.62 -31.45 -5.90
N SER A 4 9.17 -31.72 -4.68
CA SER A 4 7.85 -32.29 -4.47
C SER A 4 6.84 -31.33 -5.09
N ILE A 5 6.24 -31.72 -6.21
CA ILE A 5 5.23 -30.91 -6.88
C ILE A 5 4.04 -30.86 -5.91
N LYS A 6 3.95 -29.78 -5.13
CA LYS A 6 2.85 -29.55 -4.21
C LYS A 6 1.59 -29.39 -5.06
N ARG A 7 0.82 -30.47 -5.19
CA ARG A 7 -0.38 -30.50 -6.04
C ARG A 7 -1.52 -29.79 -5.31
N PHE A 8 -1.85 -28.58 -5.76
CA PHE A 8 -3.06 -27.89 -5.32
C PHE A 8 -4.30 -28.51 -6.00
N PRO A 9 -5.39 -28.79 -5.28
CA PRO A 9 -6.66 -29.15 -5.89
C PRO A 9 -7.21 -28.00 -6.76
N ILE A 10 -7.81 -28.32 -7.90
CA ILE A 10 -8.48 -27.31 -8.74
C ILE A 10 -9.56 -26.61 -7.91
N GLY A 11 -9.67 -25.30 -8.05
CA GLY A 11 -10.62 -24.48 -7.31
C GLY A 11 -10.18 -24.12 -5.89
N SER A 12 -8.98 -24.53 -5.44
CA SER A 12 -8.45 -24.14 -4.14
C SER A 12 -8.20 -22.63 -4.07
N HIS A 13 -8.60 -22.02 -2.96
CA HIS A 13 -8.26 -20.65 -2.60
C HIS A 13 -6.83 -20.61 -2.08
N LEU A 14 -5.94 -20.03 -2.87
CA LEU A 14 -4.53 -19.84 -2.57
C LEU A 14 -4.29 -18.46 -1.95
N ILE A 15 -3.43 -18.42 -0.92
CA ILE A 15 -3.04 -17.21 -0.21
C ILE A 15 -1.52 -17.13 -0.17
N VAL A 16 -0.99 -15.96 -0.51
CA VAL A 16 0.42 -15.60 -0.34
C VAL A 16 0.51 -14.39 0.59
N LYS A 17 1.33 -14.47 1.64
CA LYS A 17 1.46 -13.37 2.61
C LYS A 17 2.54 -12.38 2.17
N HIS A 18 2.21 -11.10 2.13
CA HIS A 18 3.13 -9.98 1.93
C HIS A 18 3.19 -9.12 3.20
N LEU A 19 4.18 -8.22 3.28
CA LEU A 19 4.26 -7.27 4.37
C LEU A 19 3.11 -6.26 4.19
N GLY A 20 2.18 -6.24 5.15
CA GLY A 20 1.02 -5.34 5.13
C GLY A 20 -0.19 -5.80 4.31
N TYR A 21 -0.13 -6.94 3.60
CA TYR A 21 -1.30 -7.49 2.88
C TYR A 21 -1.16 -8.98 2.54
N SER A 22 -2.27 -9.62 2.17
CA SER A 22 -2.29 -10.96 1.58
C SER A 22 -2.76 -10.92 0.13
N HIS A 23 -2.13 -11.73 -0.72
CA HIS A 23 -2.52 -11.90 -2.11
C HIS A 23 -3.34 -13.18 -2.25
N HIS A 24 -4.50 -13.09 -2.90
CA HIS A 24 -5.48 -14.17 -2.98
C HIS A 24 -5.75 -14.56 -4.44
N GLY A 25 -5.90 -15.85 -4.69
CA GLY A 25 -6.22 -16.39 -6.01
C GLY A 25 -6.86 -17.77 -5.97
N ILE A 26 -7.43 -18.21 -7.09
CA ILE A 26 -8.01 -19.55 -7.26
C ILE A 26 -7.11 -20.38 -8.18
N TYR A 27 -6.72 -21.58 -7.75
CA TYR A 27 -5.99 -22.51 -8.59
C TYR A 27 -6.86 -23.04 -9.74
N ALA A 28 -6.46 -22.78 -10.99
CA ALA A 28 -7.18 -23.18 -12.20
C ALA A 28 -6.70 -24.51 -12.80
N GLY A 29 -5.71 -25.15 -12.18
CA GLY A 29 -5.09 -26.37 -12.72
C GLY A 29 -3.97 -26.09 -13.72
N ARG A 30 -3.12 -27.10 -13.93
CA ARG A 30 -1.95 -27.04 -14.81
C ARG A 30 -0.99 -25.88 -14.45
N GLY A 31 -0.73 -25.69 -13.16
CA GLY A 31 0.18 -24.64 -12.70
C GLY A 31 -0.35 -23.20 -12.83
N ARG A 32 -1.64 -23.01 -13.10
CA ARG A 32 -2.23 -21.67 -13.31
C ARG A 32 -3.10 -21.21 -12.15
N VAL A 33 -3.12 -19.91 -11.91
CA VAL A 33 -3.92 -19.23 -10.88
C VAL A 33 -4.71 -18.09 -11.50
N ILE A 34 -5.99 -17.95 -11.15
CA ILE A 34 -6.81 -16.78 -11.49
C ILE A 34 -6.84 -15.88 -10.26
N HIS A 35 -6.44 -14.62 -10.41
CA HIS A 35 -6.41 -13.64 -9.34
C HIS A 35 -6.57 -12.23 -9.90
N TYR A 36 -6.80 -11.24 -9.04
CA TYR A 36 -6.63 -9.85 -9.49
C TYR A 36 -5.15 -9.56 -9.70
N SER A 37 -4.80 -8.92 -10.82
CA SER A 37 -3.50 -8.31 -11.02
C SER A 37 -3.28 -7.31 -9.89
N GLY A 38 -2.17 -7.44 -9.15
CA GLY A 38 -1.93 -6.69 -7.91
C GLY A 38 -1.78 -5.17 -8.10
N LEU A 39 -1.13 -4.50 -7.15
CA LEU A 39 -0.80 -3.06 -7.17
C LEU A 39 0.00 -2.56 -8.39
N ALA A 40 0.38 -3.45 -9.30
CA ALA A 40 1.33 -3.18 -10.38
C ALA A 40 0.80 -2.28 -11.50
N HIS A 41 -0.48 -1.90 -11.54
CA HIS A 41 -0.96 -1.17 -12.70
C HIS A 41 -2.05 -0.16 -12.40
N LEU A 42 -1.71 1.10 -12.08
CA LEU A 42 -2.61 2.22 -12.36
C LEU A 42 -3.06 2.29 -13.85
N PHE A 43 -2.50 1.47 -14.75
CA PHE A 43 -2.63 1.61 -16.21
C PHE A 43 -3.08 0.35 -17.00
N LYS A 44 -3.48 -0.77 -16.37
CA LYS A 44 -3.93 -1.97 -17.12
C LYS A 44 -5.45 -2.08 -17.23
N LYS A 45 -5.90 -2.43 -18.44
CA LYS A 45 -7.31 -2.62 -18.84
C LYS A 45 -7.98 -3.91 -18.32
N LYS A 46 -7.24 -4.81 -17.64
CA LYS A 46 -7.74 -6.13 -17.19
C LYS A 46 -7.34 -6.37 -15.72
N PRO A 47 -8.25 -6.14 -14.76
CA PRO A 47 -7.92 -6.25 -13.33
C PRO A 47 -7.87 -7.71 -12.87
N ILE A 48 -8.54 -8.65 -13.53
CA ILE A 48 -8.43 -10.08 -13.23
C ILE A 48 -7.63 -10.77 -14.34
N GLU A 49 -6.64 -11.57 -13.95
CA GLU A 49 -5.71 -12.23 -14.85
C GLU A 49 -5.50 -13.71 -14.49
N ILE A 50 -4.89 -14.43 -15.42
CA ILE A 50 -4.46 -15.83 -15.23
C ILE A 50 -2.94 -15.85 -15.34
N THR A 51 -2.27 -16.26 -14.27
CA THR A 51 -0.79 -16.34 -14.20
C THR A 51 -0.34 -17.74 -13.81
N THR A 52 0.97 -17.98 -13.81
CA THR A 52 1.54 -19.21 -13.26
C THR A 52 1.59 -19.18 -11.74
N LEU A 53 1.72 -20.36 -11.12
CA LEU A 53 1.95 -20.47 -9.67
C LEU A 53 3.22 -19.76 -9.23
N GLU A 54 4.30 -19.81 -10.04
CA GLU A 54 5.55 -19.11 -9.69
C GLU A 54 5.33 -17.59 -9.63
N ASN A 55 4.67 -17.03 -10.65
CA ASN A 55 4.37 -15.60 -10.70
C ASN A 55 3.40 -15.18 -9.60
N PHE A 56 2.38 -15.99 -9.31
CA PHE A 56 1.47 -15.72 -8.20
C PHE A 56 2.19 -15.75 -6.83
N ALA A 57 3.12 -16.69 -6.65
CA ALA A 57 3.84 -16.87 -5.39
C ALA A 57 4.91 -15.80 -5.14
N HIS A 58 5.55 -15.28 -6.19
CA HIS A 58 6.73 -14.41 -6.08
C HIS A 58 7.79 -14.99 -5.12
N GLY A 59 8.07 -16.29 -5.23
CA GLY A 59 9.02 -17.00 -4.36
C GLY A 59 8.55 -17.24 -2.91
N LYS A 60 7.32 -16.86 -2.55
CA LYS A 60 6.78 -17.02 -1.19
C LYS A 60 5.95 -18.28 -1.03
N LYS A 61 5.75 -18.70 0.23
CA LYS A 61 4.94 -19.87 0.58
C LYS A 61 3.46 -19.63 0.26
N ILE A 62 2.87 -20.56 -0.49
CA ILE A 62 1.43 -20.60 -0.75
C ILE A 62 0.72 -21.38 0.36
N HIS A 63 -0.35 -20.78 0.89
CA HIS A 63 -1.29 -21.38 1.83
C HIS A 63 -2.64 -21.64 1.15
N ILE A 64 -3.34 -22.71 1.55
CA ILE A 64 -4.71 -22.98 1.10
C ILE A 64 -5.66 -22.50 2.19
N ARG A 65 -6.68 -21.71 1.82
CA ARG A 65 -7.81 -21.40 2.70
C ARG A 65 -8.91 -22.45 2.52
N TYR A 66 -9.29 -23.07 3.62
CA TYR A 66 -10.39 -24.01 3.67
C TYR A 66 -11.68 -23.32 4.09
N TYR A 67 -12.80 -23.80 3.55
CA TYR A 67 -14.15 -23.34 3.86
C TYR A 67 -14.91 -24.53 4.43
N HIS A 68 -15.66 -24.32 5.52
CA HIS A 68 -16.42 -25.39 6.17
C HIS A 68 -17.55 -25.89 5.26
N ASN A 69 -18.37 -24.97 4.72
CA ASN A 69 -19.51 -25.26 3.85
C ASN A 69 -19.41 -24.54 2.49
N PRO A 70 -18.47 -24.93 1.60
CA PRO A 70 -18.35 -24.32 0.28
C PRO A 70 -19.52 -24.74 -0.62
N LYS A 71 -20.23 -23.77 -1.20
CA LYS A 71 -21.32 -24.00 -2.15
C LYS A 71 -20.81 -24.55 -3.50
N TYR A 72 -19.61 -24.13 -3.91
CA TYR A 72 -18.98 -24.54 -5.16
C TYR A 72 -17.59 -25.12 -4.91
N LYS A 73 -17.19 -26.13 -5.69
CA LYS A 73 -15.88 -26.80 -5.61
C LYS A 73 -15.28 -27.03 -6.99
N GLY A 74 -13.97 -27.27 -7.06
CA GLY A 74 -13.32 -27.76 -8.27
C GLY A 74 -13.43 -26.79 -9.46
N ARG A 75 -13.77 -27.35 -10.63
CA ARG A 75 -13.93 -26.59 -11.87
C ARG A 75 -15.09 -25.59 -11.84
N LEU A 76 -16.09 -25.77 -10.96
CA LEU A 76 -17.19 -24.80 -10.84
C LEU A 76 -16.70 -23.47 -10.28
N VAL A 77 -15.81 -23.50 -9.28
CA VAL A 77 -15.15 -22.28 -8.75
C VAL A 77 -14.37 -21.58 -9.86
N VAL A 78 -13.63 -22.34 -10.68
CA VAL A 78 -12.88 -21.78 -11.82
C VAL A 78 -13.80 -21.15 -12.87
N ARG A 79 -14.95 -21.78 -13.17
CA ARG A 79 -15.96 -21.20 -14.09
C ARG A 79 -16.51 -19.88 -13.55
N ARG A 80 -16.79 -19.81 -12.24
CA ARG A 80 -17.25 -18.59 -11.57
C ARG A 80 -16.21 -17.48 -11.61
N MET A 81 -14.95 -17.79 -11.31
CA MET A 81 -13.85 -16.82 -11.49
C MET A 81 -13.78 -16.29 -12.92
N ARG A 82 -13.93 -17.18 -13.91
CA ARG A 82 -13.92 -16.80 -15.33
C ARG A 82 -15.08 -15.91 -15.74
N SER A 83 -16.27 -16.07 -15.14
CA SER A 83 -17.43 -15.23 -15.48
C SER A 83 -17.24 -13.76 -15.07
N ARG A 84 -16.31 -13.47 -14.16
CA ARG A 84 -15.98 -12.11 -13.73
C ARG A 84 -14.75 -11.50 -14.38
N MET A 85 -14.07 -12.20 -15.31
CA MET A 85 -12.82 -11.75 -15.92
C MET A 85 -12.89 -10.36 -16.60
N HIS A 86 -14.09 -9.91 -16.93
CA HIS A 86 -14.35 -8.62 -17.59
C HIS A 86 -14.85 -7.53 -16.63
N GLU A 87 -15.00 -7.82 -15.34
CA GLU A 87 -15.42 -6.83 -14.34
C GLU A 87 -14.28 -5.83 -14.07
N ASN A 88 -14.58 -4.53 -14.19
CA ASN A 88 -13.62 -3.43 -14.04
C ASN A 88 -13.80 -2.63 -12.73
N TYR A 89 -14.04 -3.30 -11.61
CA TYR A 89 -14.19 -2.64 -10.31
C TYR A 89 -12.82 -2.34 -9.69
N TYR A 90 -12.25 -1.20 -10.09
CA TYR A 90 -11.07 -0.60 -9.46
C TYR A 90 -11.43 -0.01 -8.10
N HIS A 91 -10.54 -0.15 -7.10
CA HIS A 91 -10.15 0.88 -6.11
C HIS A 91 -9.56 0.29 -4.81
N LEU A 92 -9.79 -0.98 -4.43
CA LEU A 92 -9.13 -1.62 -3.27
C LEU A 92 -8.80 -3.10 -3.52
N ILE A 93 -7.65 -3.37 -4.11
CA ILE A 93 -7.31 -4.69 -4.67
C ILE A 93 -7.24 -5.79 -3.59
N ILE A 94 -6.67 -5.52 -2.41
CA ILE A 94 -6.39 -6.57 -1.40
C ILE A 94 -7.69 -7.24 -0.90
N ASN A 95 -8.63 -6.46 -0.39
CA ASN A 95 -9.91 -6.98 0.10
C ASN A 95 -10.73 -7.56 -1.07
N ASN A 96 -10.66 -6.93 -2.25
CA ASN A 96 -11.38 -7.42 -3.43
C ASN A 96 -10.88 -8.80 -3.90
N CYS A 97 -9.57 -9.09 -3.82
CA CYS A 97 -9.03 -10.42 -4.11
C CYS A 97 -9.64 -11.49 -3.21
N GLU A 98 -9.70 -11.21 -1.90
CA GLU A 98 -10.30 -12.12 -0.93
C GLU A 98 -11.80 -12.31 -1.19
N HIS A 99 -12.52 -11.21 -1.44
CA HIS A 99 -13.96 -11.23 -1.69
C HIS A 99 -14.30 -11.99 -2.96
N LEU A 100 -13.55 -11.79 -4.05
CA LEU A 100 -13.75 -12.52 -5.31
C LEU A 100 -13.53 -14.02 -5.13
N CYS A 101 -12.44 -14.42 -4.47
CA CYS A 101 -12.17 -15.84 -4.21
C CYS A 101 -13.25 -16.46 -3.30
N SER A 102 -13.68 -15.71 -2.27
CA SER A 102 -14.74 -16.15 -1.36
C SER A 102 -16.07 -16.29 -2.07
N TRP A 103 -16.49 -15.29 -2.86
CA TRP A 103 -17.68 -15.35 -3.70
C TRP A 103 -17.66 -16.53 -4.67
N ALA A 104 -16.51 -16.82 -5.30
CA ALA A 104 -16.40 -17.92 -6.24
C ALA A 104 -16.68 -19.27 -5.56
N ILE A 105 -16.38 -19.40 -4.27
CA ILE A 105 -16.54 -20.62 -3.47
C ILE A 105 -17.90 -20.68 -2.75
N THR A 106 -18.32 -19.60 -2.11
CA THR A 106 -19.52 -19.58 -1.25
C THR A 106 -20.77 -19.15 -2.01
N GLY A 107 -20.63 -18.40 -3.11
CA GLY A 107 -21.75 -17.80 -3.81
C GLY A 107 -22.34 -16.56 -3.15
N VAL A 108 -21.80 -16.14 -2.02
CA VAL A 108 -22.27 -14.96 -1.29
C VAL A 108 -21.64 -13.73 -1.92
N GLU A 109 -22.47 -12.87 -2.49
CA GLU A 109 -22.05 -11.53 -2.93
C GLU A 109 -21.83 -10.65 -1.71
N ASN A 110 -20.77 -9.85 -1.72
CA ASN A 110 -20.68 -8.72 -0.80
C ASN A 110 -21.48 -7.57 -1.40
N SER A 111 -22.28 -6.86 -0.59
CA SER A 111 -23.08 -5.74 -1.08
C SER A 111 -22.19 -4.72 -1.82
N PRO A 112 -22.45 -4.44 -3.11
CA PRO A 112 -21.65 -3.49 -3.88
C PRO A 112 -21.58 -2.10 -3.24
N GLN A 113 -22.64 -1.70 -2.53
CA GLN A 113 -22.71 -0.44 -1.80
C GLN A 113 -21.72 -0.41 -0.63
N VAL A 114 -21.61 -1.49 0.14
CA VAL A 114 -20.68 -1.61 1.27
C VAL A 114 -19.23 -1.57 0.79
N VAL A 115 -18.92 -2.31 -0.29
CA VAL A 115 -17.58 -2.28 -0.90
C VAL A 115 -17.25 -0.88 -1.42
N LYS A 116 -18.19 -0.23 -2.12
CA LYS A 116 -18.01 1.14 -2.63
C LYS A 116 -17.81 2.16 -1.50
N MET A 117 -18.53 2.01 -0.39
CA MET A 117 -18.37 2.87 0.78
C MET A 117 -16.99 2.67 1.44
N MET A 118 -16.56 1.42 1.64
CA MET A 118 -15.25 1.11 2.20
C MET A 118 -14.13 1.72 1.34
N ASN A 119 -14.22 1.62 0.01
CA ASN A 119 -13.27 2.24 -0.93
C ASN A 119 -13.20 3.76 -0.80
N ARG A 120 -14.34 4.43 -0.58
CA ARG A 120 -14.39 5.89 -0.37
C ARG A 120 -13.67 6.27 0.92
N LEU A 121 -13.98 5.58 2.02
CA LEU A 121 -13.38 5.85 3.33
C LEU A 121 -11.87 5.66 3.32
N THR A 122 -11.36 4.59 2.70
CA THR A 122 -9.91 4.38 2.58
C THR A 122 -9.23 5.44 1.71
N THR A 123 -9.86 5.86 0.61
CA THR A 123 -9.31 6.89 -0.28
C THR A 123 -9.19 8.23 0.44
N LEU A 124 -10.23 8.61 1.19
CA LEU A 124 -10.22 9.79 2.04
C LEU A 124 -9.14 9.69 3.13
N GLY A 125 -8.98 8.52 3.74
CA GLY A 125 -7.91 8.25 4.70
C GLY A 125 -6.53 8.50 4.11
N TYR A 126 -6.22 7.94 2.94
CA TYR A 126 -4.93 8.14 2.27
C TYR A 126 -4.66 9.61 1.92
N ILE A 127 -5.63 10.31 1.33
CA ILE A 127 -5.50 11.73 0.97
C ILE A 127 -5.25 12.54 2.25
N SER A 128 -6.02 12.29 3.31
CA SER A 128 -5.85 12.95 4.61
C SER A 128 -4.45 12.71 5.20
N SER A 129 -3.95 11.47 5.17
CA SER A 129 -2.60 11.16 5.66
C SER A 129 -1.50 11.87 4.87
N ILE A 130 -1.60 11.92 3.53
CA ILE A 130 -0.63 12.62 2.68
C ILE A 130 -0.66 14.12 2.95
N MET A 131 -1.86 14.71 3.03
CA MET A 131 -2.03 16.13 3.34
C MET A 131 -1.45 16.48 4.71
N SER A 132 -1.73 15.66 5.73
CA SER A 132 -1.19 15.85 7.07
C SER A 132 0.34 15.78 7.08
N TYR A 133 0.92 14.78 6.43
CA TYR A 133 2.38 14.64 6.29
C TYR A 133 3.01 15.84 5.57
N MET A 134 2.44 16.28 4.46
CA MET A 134 2.94 17.44 3.71
C MET A 134 2.85 18.72 4.54
N ASN A 135 1.76 18.93 5.27
CA ASN A 135 1.63 20.08 6.17
C ASN A 135 2.71 20.08 7.26
N SER A 136 2.96 18.93 7.91
CA SER A 136 4.04 18.79 8.89
C SER A 136 5.42 19.03 8.27
N PHE A 137 5.65 18.57 7.04
CA PHE A 137 6.90 18.78 6.32
C PHE A 137 7.13 20.28 6.02
N TYR A 138 6.12 20.98 5.49
CA TYR A 138 6.21 22.42 5.21
C TYR A 138 6.44 23.24 6.48
N LEU A 139 5.74 22.90 7.58
CA LEU A 139 5.94 23.58 8.86
C LEU A 139 7.38 23.39 9.38
N THR A 140 7.94 22.19 9.23
CA THR A 140 9.32 21.89 9.61
C THR A 140 10.32 22.72 8.79
N ILE A 141 10.13 22.82 7.47
CA ILE A 141 10.98 23.67 6.61
C ILE A 141 10.86 25.14 6.99
N ALA A 142 9.65 25.66 7.19
CA ALA A 142 9.44 27.07 7.52
C ALA A 142 10.10 27.44 8.85
N THR A 143 9.91 26.62 9.89
CA THR A 143 10.49 26.84 11.22
C THR A 143 12.01 26.72 11.23
N THR A 144 12.58 25.75 10.51
CA THR A 144 14.04 25.61 10.40
C THR A 144 14.68 26.76 9.62
N CYS A 145 14.08 27.22 8.51
CA CYS A 145 14.54 28.41 7.80
C CYS A 145 14.48 29.66 8.68
N PHE A 146 13.39 29.86 9.42
CA PHE A 146 13.26 31.00 10.33
C PHE A 146 14.32 30.97 11.44
N ALA A 147 14.53 29.81 12.06
CA ALA A 147 15.57 29.62 13.07
C ALA A 147 16.98 29.90 12.52
N LEU A 148 17.25 29.47 11.28
CA LEU A 148 18.52 29.74 10.60
C LEU A 148 18.76 31.24 10.40
N VAL A 149 17.74 31.98 9.95
CA VAL A 149 17.84 33.45 9.78
C VAL A 149 18.13 34.13 11.11
N LEU A 150 17.43 33.74 12.19
CA LEU A 150 17.69 34.27 13.53
C LEU A 150 19.10 33.95 14.02
N TYR A 151 19.58 32.73 13.77
CA TYR A 151 20.94 32.32 14.11
C TYR A 151 21.99 33.13 13.37
N ILE A 152 21.82 33.33 12.06
CA ILE A 152 22.72 34.18 11.25
C ILE A 152 22.73 35.61 11.79
N LYS A 153 21.56 36.20 12.04
CA LYS A 153 21.46 37.56 12.62
C LYS A 153 22.16 37.66 13.98
N LYS A 154 21.99 36.67 14.85
CA LYS A 154 22.67 36.60 16.16
C LYS A 154 24.19 36.58 15.97
N LYS A 155 24.70 35.66 15.13
CA LYS A 155 26.14 35.52 14.88
C LYS A 155 26.77 36.76 14.25
N LEU A 156 26.07 37.44 13.35
CA LEU A 156 26.51 38.73 12.78
C LEU A 156 26.57 39.83 13.84
N ARG A 157 25.57 39.91 14.73
CA ARG A 157 25.55 40.87 15.85
C ARG A 157 26.68 40.61 16.84
N ASP A 158 26.93 39.35 17.18
CA ASP A 158 28.03 38.97 18.09
C ASP A 158 29.40 39.32 17.48
N LYS A 159 29.58 39.09 16.17
CA LYS A 159 30.80 39.51 15.45
C LYS A 159 30.98 41.04 15.43
N ALA A 160 29.90 41.80 15.20
CA ALA A 160 29.95 43.26 15.23
C ALA A 160 30.32 43.80 16.63
N LYS A 161 29.86 43.16 17.71
CA LYS A 161 30.26 43.51 19.08
C LYS A 161 31.75 43.25 19.34
N MET A 162 32.31 42.17 18.79
CA MET A 162 33.76 41.89 18.91
C MET A 162 34.61 42.85 18.05
N GLN A 163 34.08 43.35 16.93
CA GLN A 163 34.75 44.34 16.07
C GLN A 163 34.57 45.79 16.54
N MET A 164 33.78 46.06 17.59
CA MET A 164 33.73 47.39 18.19
C MET A 164 35.13 47.77 18.68
N PRO A 165 35.71 48.86 18.15
CA PRO A 165 37.11 49.13 18.37
C PRO A 165 37.34 49.59 19.81
N THR A 166 38.35 48.99 20.45
CA THR A 166 38.72 49.10 21.86
C THR A 166 38.85 50.55 22.36
N TYR A 167 39.09 51.51 21.46
CA TYR A 167 39.16 52.94 21.77
C TYR A 167 37.83 53.56 22.24
N LEU A 168 36.69 52.96 21.92
CA LEU A 168 35.38 53.43 22.39
C LEU A 168 35.17 53.14 23.89
N PHE A 169 35.71 52.04 24.41
CA PHE A 169 35.74 51.78 25.85
C PHE A 169 36.69 52.75 26.57
N TYR A 170 37.87 53.00 25.99
CA TYR A 170 38.87 53.91 26.57
C TYR A 170 38.37 55.36 26.71
N LYS A 171 37.46 55.81 25.85
CA LYS A 171 36.92 57.19 25.89
C LYS A 171 35.79 57.36 26.91
N GLN A 172 35.23 56.28 27.43
CA GLN A 172 34.11 56.31 28.37
C GLN A 172 34.58 56.25 29.82
N ASP A 173 35.71 55.57 30.09
CA ASP A 173 36.36 55.55 31.42
C ASP A 173 37.10 56.86 31.78
N HIS A 174 37.38 57.73 30.81
CA HIS A 174 38.05 59.02 31.04
C HIS A 174 37.08 60.23 31.13
N LYS A 175 35.79 59.98 31.39
CA LYS A 175 34.75 61.01 31.47
C LYS A 175 34.04 61.12 32.83
N GLU A 176 34.50 60.40 33.84
CA GLU A 176 34.21 60.69 35.26
C GLU A 176 35.29 61.63 35.83
#